data_AF-A0AA48KR99-F1
#
_entry.id   AF-A0AA48KR99-F1
#
_cell.length_a   1.000
_cell.length_b   1.000
_cell.length_c   1.000
_cell.angle_alpha   90.00
_cell.angle_beta   90.00
_cell.angle_gamma   90.00
#
_symmetry.space_group_name_H-M   'P 1'
#
loop_
_entity.id
_entity.type
_entity.pdbx_description
1 polymer ?
#
loop_
_entity_poly.entity_id
_entity_poly.type
_entity_poly.pdbx_seq_one_letter_code
_entity_poly.pdbx_strand_id
1 'polypeptide(L)'
;MQFKRRRFLQQLAAIPAASALSGISFADDYDFYFTRLSYESGNWDVDERTPANILNSLIEYTHLRVDLTERVLPLADPRMLNSPFCYMAGHKLVQFNLEERNNFEQYVKSGGFVFVDDCNHDIDGLFARSFEQQMADIFGEQALQKIPNDHALYSSFFEFDGPPEPPMNSTVGETTWCMNI
;
A
#
# COMPACT_ATOMS: atom_id res chain seq x y z
N MET A 1 -57.19 10.59 60.39
CA MET A 1 -57.73 9.21 60.45
C MET A 1 -56.71 8.29 59.79
N GLN A 2 -56.19 7.34 60.58
CA GLN A 2 -55.42 6.12 60.23
C GLN A 2 -53.99 6.19 59.63
N PHE A 3 -53.12 5.44 60.31
CA PHE A 3 -51.71 5.10 60.05
C PHE A 3 -51.52 4.15 58.85
N LYS A 4 -50.34 4.21 58.20
CA LYS A 4 -49.38 3.09 58.21
C LYS A 4 -48.03 3.42 57.55
N ARG A 5 -46.95 3.19 58.32
CA ARG A 5 -45.55 3.14 57.89
C ARG A 5 -45.18 1.71 57.46
N ARG A 6 -44.22 1.63 56.53
CA ARG A 6 -43.27 0.54 56.20
C ARG A 6 -43.61 -0.41 55.05
N ARG A 7 -42.51 -0.83 54.40
CA ARG A 7 -42.29 -1.86 53.36
C ARG A 7 -42.55 -1.38 51.93
N PHE A 8 -41.71 -1.68 50.93
CA PHE A 8 -40.45 -2.43 50.82
C PHE A 8 -40.04 -2.27 49.34
N LEU A 9 -38.76 -1.98 49.09
CA LEU A 9 -37.97 -2.23 47.86
C LEU A 9 -38.71 -2.42 46.52
N GLN A 10 -38.37 -1.60 45.51
CA GLN A 10 -37.62 -2.06 44.32
C GLN A 10 -37.47 -0.95 43.26
N GLN A 11 -36.20 -0.64 42.98
CA GLN A 11 -35.62 -0.39 41.65
C GLN A 11 -36.27 0.66 40.74
N LEU A 12 -35.62 1.83 40.66
CA LEU A 12 -35.51 2.57 39.40
C LEU A 12 -34.02 2.73 39.10
N ALA A 13 -33.64 2.19 37.95
CA ALA A 13 -32.29 1.96 37.49
C ALA A 13 -31.51 3.27 37.31
N ALA A 14 -30.25 3.24 37.72
CA ALA A 14 -29.24 4.16 37.23
C ALA A 14 -29.03 3.88 35.74
N ILE A 15 -29.26 4.88 34.89
CA ILE A 15 -28.87 4.84 33.49
C ILE A 15 -27.38 5.24 33.45
N PRO A 16 -26.43 4.35 33.12
CA PRO A 16 -25.13 4.83 32.70
C PRO A 16 -25.31 5.42 31.29
N ALA A 17 -25.07 6.72 31.15
CA ALA A 17 -24.85 7.34 29.86
C ALA A 17 -23.54 6.80 29.30
N ALA A 18 -23.61 5.62 28.67
CA ALA A 18 -22.57 5.14 27.78
C ALA A 18 -22.63 6.04 26.53
N SER A 19 -21.78 7.07 26.52
CA SER A 19 -21.42 7.77 25.29
C SER A 19 -20.78 6.74 24.36
N ALA A 20 -21.59 6.11 23.53
CA ALA A 20 -21.11 5.49 22.31
C ALA A 20 -20.49 6.62 21.49
N LEU A 21 -19.17 6.77 21.58
CA LEU A 21 -18.41 7.41 20.53
C LEU A 21 -18.62 6.52 19.31
N SER A 22 -19.66 6.83 18.55
CA SER A 22 -19.77 6.40 17.17
C SER A 22 -18.46 6.82 16.53
N GLY A 23 -17.59 5.84 16.26
CA GLY A 23 -16.46 6.05 15.38
C GLY A 23 -17.04 6.68 14.12
N ILE A 24 -16.61 7.89 13.80
CA ILE A 24 -16.83 8.45 12.48
C ILE A 24 -15.99 7.54 11.58
N SER A 25 -16.60 6.47 11.08
CA SER A 25 -16.15 5.86 9.84
C SER A 25 -16.40 6.93 8.79
N PHE A 26 -15.34 7.63 8.42
CA PHE A 26 -15.24 8.15 7.07
C PHE A 26 -15.25 6.90 6.19
N ALA A 27 -16.46 6.46 5.83
CA ALA A 27 -16.61 5.63 4.66
C ALA A 27 -16.20 6.54 3.52
N ASP A 28 -14.92 6.50 3.26
CA ASP A 28 -14.27 7.16 2.16
C ASP A 28 -15.07 6.85 0.89
N ASP A 29 -15.56 7.88 0.20
CA ASP A 29 -16.45 7.75 -0.97
C ASP A 29 -15.67 7.33 -2.25
N TYR A 30 -14.64 6.51 -2.08
CA TYR A 30 -13.77 6.04 -3.14
C TYR A 30 -13.48 4.55 -3.00
N ASP A 31 -13.40 3.89 -4.15
CA ASP A 31 -13.06 2.48 -4.30
C ASP A 31 -11.54 2.26 -4.27
N PHE A 32 -10.75 3.29 -4.62
CA PHE A 32 -9.29 3.24 -4.65
C PHE A 32 -8.66 4.56 -4.16
N TYR A 33 -7.54 4.45 -3.47
CA TYR A 33 -6.66 5.58 -3.15
C TYR A 33 -5.20 5.19 -3.28
N PHE A 34 -4.38 6.12 -3.75
CA PHE A 34 -2.97 5.89 -4.00
C PHE A 34 -2.14 6.20 -2.76
N THR A 35 -1.45 5.19 -2.23
CA THR A 35 -0.50 5.37 -1.12
C THR A 35 0.93 5.28 -1.63
N ARG A 36 1.69 6.35 -1.44
CA ARG A 36 3.13 6.37 -1.68
C ARG A 36 3.88 6.19 -0.37
N LEU A 37 4.83 5.27 -0.36
CA LEU A 37 5.66 4.98 0.79
C LEU A 37 6.89 5.90 0.80
N SER A 38 7.07 6.62 1.91
CA SER A 38 8.35 7.27 2.23
C SER A 38 9.16 6.40 3.17
N TYR A 39 10.47 6.36 3.01
CA TYR A 39 11.39 5.60 3.85
C TYR A 39 12.64 6.44 4.17
N GLU A 40 13.34 6.11 5.26
CA GLU A 40 14.41 6.96 5.80
C GLU A 40 15.69 6.96 4.95
N SER A 41 16.03 5.83 4.36
CA SER A 41 17.24 5.67 3.54
C SER A 41 17.10 6.32 2.15
N GLY A 42 18.21 6.68 1.51
CA GLY A 42 18.21 7.00 0.08
C GLY A 42 17.34 8.21 -0.27
N ASN A 43 16.49 8.06 -1.29
CA ASN A 43 15.50 9.04 -1.71
C ASN A 43 14.23 8.33 -2.19
N TRP A 44 13.12 8.61 -1.51
CA TRP A 44 11.80 8.07 -1.86
C TRP A 44 11.00 9.05 -2.75
N ASP A 45 11.38 10.33 -2.76
CA ASP A 45 10.72 11.46 -3.42
C ASP A 45 11.19 11.63 -4.88
N VAL A 46 11.07 10.55 -5.66
CA VAL A 46 11.38 10.51 -7.11
C VAL A 46 10.12 10.32 -7.95
N ASP A 47 10.18 10.58 -9.25
CA ASP A 47 9.04 10.30 -10.13
C ASP A 47 7.70 10.91 -9.66
N GLU A 48 7.66 12.25 -9.67
CA GLU A 48 6.46 13.02 -9.32
C GLU A 48 5.30 12.83 -10.31
N ARG A 49 5.54 12.20 -11.47
CA ARG A 49 4.53 12.07 -12.54
C ARG A 49 3.79 10.74 -12.48
N THR A 50 4.42 9.65 -12.08
CA THR A 50 3.79 8.33 -12.03
C THR A 50 2.51 8.28 -11.19
N PRO A 51 2.43 8.89 -9.99
CA PRO A 51 1.17 8.93 -9.24
C PRO A 51 0.03 9.56 -10.06
N ALA A 52 0.28 10.72 -10.67
CA ALA A 52 -0.72 11.41 -11.50
C ALA A 52 -1.10 10.60 -12.75
N ASN A 53 -0.12 9.95 -13.40
CA ASN A 53 -0.36 9.13 -14.58
C ASN A 53 -1.20 7.90 -14.25
N ILE A 54 -0.88 7.18 -13.17
CA ILE A 54 -1.66 6.01 -12.71
C ILE A 54 -3.09 6.42 -12.36
N LEU A 55 -3.24 7.49 -11.57
CA LEU A 55 -4.57 8.02 -11.22
C LEU A 55 -5.38 8.40 -12.46
N ASN A 56 -4.75 9.07 -13.43
CA ASN A 56 -5.41 9.43 -14.69
C ASN A 56 -5.85 8.19 -15.48
N SER A 57 -4.99 7.17 -15.60
CA SER A 57 -5.34 5.92 -16.29
C SER A 57 -6.50 5.18 -15.61
N LEU A 58 -6.54 5.17 -14.26
CA LEU A 58 -7.66 4.57 -13.54
C LEU A 58 -8.98 5.27 -13.86
N ILE A 59 -8.98 6.60 -13.96
CA ILE A 59 -10.18 7.39 -14.31
C ILE A 59 -10.57 7.16 -15.77
N GLU A 60 -9.59 7.11 -16.68
CA GLU A 60 -9.84 7.02 -18.12
C GLU A 60 -10.39 5.64 -18.52
N TYR A 61 -9.84 4.58 -17.94
CA TYR A 61 -10.11 3.22 -18.38
C TYR A 61 -11.08 2.45 -17.46
N THR A 62 -11.34 2.91 -16.24
CA THR A 62 -12.19 2.19 -15.29
C THR A 62 -13.38 3.03 -14.81
N HIS A 63 -14.33 2.37 -14.13
CA HIS A 63 -15.44 3.05 -13.46
C HIS A 63 -15.19 3.23 -11.94
N LEU A 64 -13.95 3.03 -11.47
CA LEU A 64 -13.61 3.18 -10.06
C LEU A 64 -13.75 4.63 -9.61
N ARG A 65 -14.31 4.84 -8.42
CA ARG A 65 -14.20 6.12 -7.72
C ARG A 65 -12.81 6.21 -7.11
N VAL A 66 -12.00 7.14 -7.58
CA VAL A 66 -10.60 7.27 -7.19
C VAL A 66 -10.38 8.54 -6.38
N ASP A 67 -9.71 8.44 -5.24
CA ASP A 67 -9.15 9.63 -4.56
C ASP A 67 -7.96 10.15 -5.37
N LEU A 68 -8.07 11.38 -5.88
CA LEU A 68 -7.02 12.04 -6.67
C LEU A 68 -5.87 12.57 -5.80
N THR A 69 -6.04 12.54 -4.47
CA THR A 69 -5.03 13.01 -3.53
C THR A 69 -4.01 11.91 -3.29
N GLU A 70 -2.76 12.16 -3.64
CA GLU A 70 -1.66 11.28 -3.27
C GLU A 70 -1.49 11.25 -1.74
N ARG A 71 -1.44 10.04 -1.16
CA ARG A 71 -1.17 9.85 0.26
C ARG A 71 0.26 9.41 0.47
N VAL A 72 1.09 10.30 0.97
CA VAL A 72 2.45 9.94 1.38
C VAL A 72 2.41 9.46 2.83
N LEU A 73 2.80 8.20 3.05
CA LEU A 73 2.92 7.60 4.38
C LEU A 73 4.33 7.07 4.62
N PRO A 74 4.93 7.34 5.81
CA PRO A 74 6.14 6.64 6.23
C PRO A 74 5.92 5.14 6.27
N LEU A 75 6.88 4.36 5.77
CA LEU A 75 6.82 2.89 5.84
C LEU A 75 6.84 2.40 7.30
N ALA A 76 7.45 3.16 8.21
CA ALA A 76 7.39 2.90 9.65
C ALA A 76 6.01 3.20 10.28
N ASP A 77 5.10 3.90 9.59
CA ASP A 77 3.79 4.27 10.12
C ASP A 77 2.78 3.12 9.95
N PRO A 78 2.21 2.54 11.02
CA PRO A 78 1.26 1.43 10.93
C PRO A 78 -0.02 1.73 10.12
N ARG A 79 -0.33 3.00 9.85
CA ARG A 79 -1.46 3.37 8.98
C ARG A 79 -1.31 2.78 7.57
N MET A 80 -0.08 2.59 7.09
CA MET A 80 0.18 2.00 5.77
C MET A 80 -0.34 0.56 5.65
N LEU A 81 -0.50 -0.16 6.77
CA LEU A 81 -0.99 -1.54 6.79
C LEU A 81 -2.43 -1.68 6.29
N ASN A 82 -3.19 -0.58 6.25
CA ASN A 82 -4.58 -0.55 5.80
C ASN A 82 -4.73 -0.05 4.35
N SER A 83 -3.62 0.27 3.68
CA SER A 83 -3.63 0.71 2.29
C SER A 83 -4.03 -0.44 1.36
N PRO A 84 -4.92 -0.23 0.37
CA PRO A 84 -5.27 -1.26 -0.61
C PRO A 84 -4.14 -1.47 -1.64
N PHE A 85 -3.29 -0.45 -1.80
CA PHE A 85 -2.20 -0.40 -2.76
C PHE A 85 -1.12 0.53 -2.23
N CYS A 86 0.13 0.07 -2.29
CA CYS A 86 1.30 0.87 -1.97
C CYS A 86 2.21 1.00 -3.18
N TYR A 87 2.75 2.20 -3.37
CA TYR A 87 3.78 2.51 -4.34
C TYR A 87 5.07 2.88 -3.63
N MET A 88 6.19 2.40 -4.14
CA MET A 88 7.52 2.72 -3.64
C MET A 88 8.46 2.92 -4.82
N ALA A 89 9.25 3.99 -4.79
CA ALA A 89 10.22 4.29 -5.83
C ALA A 89 11.47 4.91 -5.24
N GLY A 90 12.61 4.77 -5.94
CA GLY A 90 13.86 5.38 -5.53
C GLY A 90 14.94 5.32 -6.60
N HIS A 91 16.00 6.11 -6.43
CA HIS A 91 17.22 6.04 -7.26
C HIS A 91 18.45 5.56 -6.47
N LYS A 92 18.44 5.73 -5.15
CA LYS A 92 19.55 5.44 -4.25
C LYS A 92 19.29 4.15 -3.47
N LEU A 93 20.28 3.75 -2.66
CA LEU A 93 20.16 2.64 -1.73
C LEU A 93 18.85 2.70 -0.93
N VAL A 94 18.13 1.58 -0.90
CA VAL A 94 17.10 1.32 0.09
C VAL A 94 17.63 0.39 1.19
N GLN A 95 17.42 0.80 2.43
CA GLN A 95 17.74 0.02 3.60
C GLN A 95 16.67 0.25 4.66
N PHE A 96 15.85 -0.77 4.91
CA PHE A 96 14.79 -0.66 5.91
C PHE A 96 15.36 -0.66 7.32
N ASN A 97 14.88 0.27 8.14
CA ASN A 97 15.03 0.18 9.58
C ASN A 97 14.11 -0.94 10.14
N LEU A 98 14.19 -1.19 11.45
CA LEU A 98 13.45 -2.28 12.08
C LEU A 98 11.93 -2.13 11.94
N GLU A 99 11.39 -0.92 12.09
CA GLU A 99 9.96 -0.65 12.02
C GLU A 99 9.45 -0.75 10.58
N GLU A 100 10.19 -0.16 9.63
CA GLU A 100 9.90 -0.25 8.20
C GLU A 100 9.87 -1.71 7.72
N ARG A 101 10.87 -2.50 8.13
CA ARG A 101 10.96 -3.94 7.80
C ARG A 101 9.76 -4.70 8.34
N ASN A 102 9.42 -4.51 9.61
CA ASN A 102 8.32 -5.23 10.26
C ASN A 102 6.97 -4.90 9.60
N ASN A 103 6.72 -3.62 9.29
CA ASN A 103 5.49 -3.21 8.63
C ASN A 103 5.42 -3.72 7.19
N PHE A 104 6.51 -3.63 6.44
CA PHE A 104 6.57 -4.15 5.07
C PHE A 104 6.28 -5.66 5.04
N GLU A 105 6.95 -6.43 5.90
CA GLU A 105 6.74 -7.86 6.04
C GLU A 105 5.29 -8.18 6.40
N GLN A 106 4.72 -7.48 7.39
CA GLN A 106 3.36 -7.67 7.82
C GLN A 106 2.34 -7.36 6.72
N TYR A 107 2.54 -6.25 6.00
CA TYR A 107 1.65 -5.82 4.92
C TYR A 107 1.58 -6.87 3.81
N VAL A 108 2.75 -7.29 3.31
CA VAL A 108 2.84 -8.29 2.22
C VAL A 108 2.28 -9.64 2.68
N LYS A 109 2.63 -10.12 3.89
CA LYS A 109 2.09 -11.38 4.42
C LYS A 109 0.58 -11.35 4.67
N SER A 110 -0.01 -10.17 4.80
CA SER A 110 -1.45 -9.98 4.95
C SER A 110 -2.19 -9.87 3.61
N GLY A 111 -1.49 -10.04 2.48
CA GLY A 111 -2.05 -9.93 1.13
C GLY A 111 -2.05 -8.50 0.56
N GLY A 112 -1.27 -7.60 1.15
CA GLY A 112 -1.07 -6.25 0.63
C GLY A 112 -0.25 -6.25 -0.66
N PHE A 113 -0.58 -5.34 -1.57
CA PHE A 113 0.13 -5.18 -2.84
C PHE A 113 1.07 -3.97 -2.82
N VAL A 114 2.33 -4.17 -3.22
CA VAL A 114 3.33 -3.10 -3.35
C VAL A 114 3.87 -3.07 -4.78
N PHE A 115 3.66 -1.96 -5.47
CA PHE A 115 4.31 -1.67 -6.74
C PHE A 115 5.63 -0.95 -6.49
N VAL A 116 6.73 -1.54 -6.92
CA VAL A 116 8.09 -1.02 -6.67
C VAL A 116 8.75 -0.65 -8.00
N ASP A 117 9.19 0.60 -8.10
CA ASP A 117 9.72 1.17 -9.32
C ASP A 117 11.16 1.66 -9.11
N ASP A 118 12.12 1.00 -9.76
CA ASP A 118 13.50 1.50 -9.83
C ASP A 118 13.56 2.56 -10.92
N CYS A 119 13.39 3.82 -10.54
CA CYS A 119 13.42 4.94 -11.47
C CYS A 119 14.84 5.28 -11.97
N ASN A 120 15.83 4.40 -11.74
CA ASN A 120 17.17 4.56 -12.29
C ASN A 120 17.23 4.06 -13.75
N HIS A 121 17.94 4.77 -14.61
CA HIS A 121 18.13 4.35 -16.02
C HIS A 121 19.24 3.28 -16.19
N ASP A 122 19.80 2.78 -15.08
CA ASP A 122 20.87 1.78 -15.09
C ASP A 122 20.30 0.39 -14.79
N ILE A 123 20.62 -0.57 -15.66
CA ILE A 123 20.43 -2.00 -15.37
C ILE A 123 21.29 -2.34 -14.14
N ASP A 124 20.69 -3.02 -13.16
CA ASP A 124 21.28 -3.30 -11.84
C ASP A 124 21.60 -2.05 -11.01
N GLY A 125 20.70 -1.08 -11.04
CA GLY A 125 20.75 0.11 -10.18
C GLY A 125 20.97 -0.23 -8.71
N LEU A 126 21.58 0.73 -7.99
CA LEU A 126 21.81 0.58 -6.55
C LEU A 126 20.49 0.36 -5.79
N PHE A 127 19.39 0.96 -6.26
CA PHE A 127 18.06 0.74 -5.70
C PHE A 127 17.61 -0.71 -5.91
N ALA A 128 17.52 -1.22 -7.14
CA ALA A 128 17.13 -2.62 -7.41
C ALA A 128 17.92 -3.63 -6.58
N ARG A 129 19.26 -3.57 -6.58
CA ARG A 129 20.10 -4.52 -5.83
C ARG A 129 19.86 -4.47 -4.33
N SER A 130 19.70 -3.26 -3.77
CA SER A 130 19.47 -3.12 -2.34
C SER A 130 18.05 -3.51 -1.94
N PHE A 131 17.06 -3.29 -2.81
CA PHE A 131 15.70 -3.77 -2.62
C PHE A 131 15.62 -5.31 -2.69
N GLU A 132 16.27 -5.93 -3.68
CA GLU A 132 16.39 -7.39 -3.80
C GLU A 132 17.01 -8.00 -2.54
N GLN A 133 18.06 -7.37 -1.98
CA GLN A 133 18.63 -7.80 -0.72
C GLN A 133 17.65 -7.66 0.46
N GLN A 134 16.87 -6.57 0.55
CA GLN A 134 15.83 -6.47 1.58
C GLN A 134 14.79 -7.58 1.43
N MET A 135 14.40 -7.94 0.21
CA MET A 135 13.43 -9.02 -0.01
C MET A 135 14.01 -10.39 0.35
N ALA A 136 15.28 -10.63 0.01
CA ALA A 136 15.99 -11.84 0.42
C ALA A 136 16.09 -11.96 1.94
N ASP A 137 16.39 -10.86 2.63
CA ASP A 137 16.45 -10.81 4.09
C ASP A 137 15.10 -11.09 4.77
N ILE A 138 13.99 -10.60 4.20
CA ILE A 138 12.66 -10.67 4.82
C ILE A 138 11.93 -11.96 4.46
N PHE A 139 11.99 -12.37 3.19
CA PHE A 139 11.17 -13.45 2.64
C PHE A 139 12.01 -14.64 2.12
N GLY A 140 13.34 -14.49 2.02
CA GLY A 140 14.28 -15.50 1.56
C GLY A 140 14.79 -15.28 0.13
N GLU A 141 15.90 -15.93 -0.21
CA GLU A 141 16.64 -15.78 -1.49
C GLU A 141 15.81 -15.98 -2.76
N GLN A 142 14.67 -16.69 -2.68
CA GLN A 142 13.81 -16.98 -3.83
C GLN A 142 12.48 -16.22 -3.80
N ALA A 143 12.37 -15.19 -2.97
CA ALA A 143 11.15 -14.40 -2.83
C ALA A 143 10.82 -13.60 -4.08
N LEU A 144 11.83 -13.02 -4.73
CA LEU A 144 11.67 -12.33 -6.00
C LEU A 144 11.92 -13.29 -7.16
N GLN A 145 10.89 -13.50 -7.97
CA GLN A 145 10.96 -14.32 -9.17
C GLN A 145 10.38 -13.54 -10.33
N LYS A 146 10.92 -13.80 -11.53
CA LYS A 146 10.36 -13.22 -12.75
C LYS A 146 8.92 -13.71 -12.93
N ILE A 147 8.00 -12.79 -13.14
CA ILE A 147 6.61 -13.10 -13.47
C ILE A 147 6.57 -13.82 -14.83
N PRO A 148 6.00 -15.03 -14.92
CA PRO A 148 5.83 -15.74 -16.19
C PRO A 148 5.00 -14.94 -17.20
N ASN A 149 5.31 -15.05 -18.50
CA ASN A 149 4.59 -14.30 -19.54
C ASN A 149 3.09 -14.66 -19.64
N ASP A 150 2.69 -15.81 -19.13
CA ASP A 150 1.30 -16.30 -19.07
C ASP A 150 0.59 -15.96 -17.74
N HIS A 151 1.21 -15.16 -16.87
CA HIS A 151 0.63 -14.77 -15.60
C HIS A 151 -0.62 -13.89 -15.78
N ALA A 152 -1.65 -14.11 -14.96
CA ALA A 152 -2.94 -13.41 -15.04
C ALA A 152 -2.84 -11.88 -14.92
N LEU A 153 -1.74 -11.37 -14.36
CA LEU A 153 -1.45 -9.92 -14.32
C LEU A 153 -1.46 -9.30 -15.72
N TYR A 154 -0.96 -10.02 -16.73
CA TYR A 154 -0.89 -9.55 -18.12
C TYR A 154 -2.22 -9.67 -18.89
N SER A 155 -3.29 -10.17 -18.26
CA SER A 155 -4.62 -10.30 -18.86
C SER A 155 -5.76 -9.84 -17.94
N SER A 156 -5.45 -9.15 -16.84
CA SER A 156 -6.44 -8.76 -15.81
C SER A 156 -7.40 -7.65 -16.26
N PHE A 157 -6.97 -6.77 -17.18
CA PHE A 157 -7.81 -5.69 -17.70
C PHE A 157 -7.58 -5.47 -19.19
N PHE A 158 -6.31 -5.29 -19.57
CA PHE A 158 -5.85 -5.36 -20.95
C PHE A 158 -5.14 -6.70 -21.18
N GLU A 159 -5.11 -7.14 -22.43
CA GLU A 159 -4.33 -8.31 -22.85
C GLU A 159 -2.96 -7.85 -23.37
N PHE A 160 -1.90 -8.34 -22.72
CA PHE A 160 -0.51 -8.13 -23.12
C PHE A 160 0.16 -9.47 -23.42
N ASP A 161 1.03 -9.50 -24.42
CA ASP A 161 1.84 -10.69 -24.79
C ASP A 161 3.15 -10.75 -23.98
N GLY A 162 3.05 -10.53 -22.67
CA GLY A 162 4.16 -10.33 -21.74
C GLY A 162 4.27 -8.88 -21.22
N PRO A 163 5.35 -8.54 -20.50
CA PRO A 163 5.55 -7.17 -20.01
C PRO A 163 5.62 -6.18 -21.18
N PRO A 164 5.07 -4.96 -21.06
CA PRO A 164 5.13 -3.95 -22.10
C PRO A 164 6.57 -3.71 -22.57
N GLU A 165 6.79 -3.67 -23.88
CA GLU A 165 8.12 -3.34 -24.41
C GLU A 165 8.49 -1.90 -24.04
N PRO A 166 9.71 -1.64 -23.52
CA PRO A 166 10.16 -0.28 -23.31
C PRO A 166 10.23 0.43 -24.68
N PRO A 167 10.02 1.75 -24.74
CA PRO A 167 9.90 2.47 -25.99
C PRO A 167 11.08 2.18 -26.95
N MET A 168 10.80 2.03 -28.24
CA MET A 168 11.68 1.56 -29.34
C MET A 168 13.03 2.29 -29.55
N ASN A 169 13.47 3.16 -28.64
CA ASN A 169 14.78 3.80 -28.64
C ASN A 169 15.46 3.84 -27.26
N SER A 170 14.94 3.13 -26.27
CA SER A 170 15.61 2.91 -24.99
C SER A 170 16.39 1.61 -25.05
N THR A 171 17.72 1.68 -25.01
CA THR A 171 18.59 0.54 -24.69
C THR A 171 18.43 0.09 -23.23
N VAL A 172 17.31 0.43 -22.59
CA VAL A 172 17.12 0.37 -21.15
C VAL A 172 16.26 -0.85 -20.87
N GLY A 173 16.89 -1.86 -20.26
CA GLY A 173 16.17 -2.91 -19.55
C GLY A 173 15.55 -2.29 -18.31
N GLU A 174 14.39 -1.64 -18.48
CA GLU A 174 13.53 -1.24 -17.36
C GLU A 174 13.15 -2.52 -16.60
N THR A 175 13.80 -2.74 -15.47
CA THR A 175 13.46 -3.87 -14.60
C THR A 175 12.37 -3.39 -13.66
N THR A 176 11.15 -3.28 -14.19
CA THR A 176 9.98 -3.04 -13.34
C THR A 176 9.70 -4.32 -12.56
N TRP A 177 9.98 -4.29 -11.26
CA TRP A 177 9.64 -5.38 -10.36
C TRP A 177 8.20 -5.20 -9.86
N CYS A 178 7.24 -5.81 -10.55
CA CYS A 178 5.91 -6.01 -9.99
C CYS A 178 5.99 -7.12 -8.94
N MET A 179 5.81 -6.79 -7.66
CA MET A 179 5.70 -7.81 -6.62
C MET A 179 4.22 -8.12 -6.40
N ASN A 180 3.80 -9.29 -6.88
CA ASN A 180 2.59 -9.96 -6.42
C ASN A 180 3.05 -11.24 -5.72
N ILE A 181 3.13 -11.21 -4.39
CA ILE A 181 3.15 -12.44 -3.58
C ILE A 181 1.72 -12.73 -3.15
#